data_AF-A0A8C5BSP4-F1
#
_entry.id   AF-A0A8C5BSP4-F1
#
_cell.length_a   1.000
_cell.length_b   1.000
_cell.length_c   1.000
_cell.angle_alpha   90.00
_cell.angle_beta   90.00
_cell.angle_gamma   90.00
#
_symmetry.space_group_name_H-M   'P 1'
#
loop_
_entity.id
_entity.type
_entity.pdbx_description
1 polymer ?
#
loop_
_entity_poly.entity_id
_entity_poly.type
_entity_poly.pdbx_seq_one_letter_code
_entity_poly.pdbx_strand_id
1 'polypeptide(L)'
;FSKEDFQMAQVRIGHSLSEGENMYRSVRKLSVQKWLVKNNIPCSLSKVPNIAILGSGGGERAMVGMLGSLSKMGEQGLLDAALYMSGVSGSTWCMASLYEKANWSSDMKQIKVVAERLGHSSVSLKDKVWKLKKYHQTNDNFSLTDVWAALLVTTIVKKIDESTLSNYQTCHDQDPYPIYTVIDQDCKYEHLLQTFFELTPHEVGYTLAGAFVETSSFGSIFNKGVLTTPKPEMDMTYLQGLCGSALADVEVILTTLKEWLKGMFYISEFVEWMLKSIYAWGANYNFLHKMNGRPVDFMLLKRKTTHFEDAGLLENSPYMSALRAEREIDLIISFDFSAGNPMEVRTKECKKLDISFPAINYTKTDKDFYVFKGLKKAPTVIHIPLFNVANCGSELEAYRDKYRTFQGAYSPEMIEDLMKKAGENVLNNKEKLLREIAGIVQQK
;
A
#
# COMPACT_ATOMS: atom_id res chain seq x y z
N PHE A 1 19.06 -36.49 -9.07
CA PHE A 1 17.83 -35.69 -9.09
C PHE A 1 17.16 -35.89 -10.43
N SER A 2 16.08 -36.66 -10.46
CA SER A 2 15.25 -36.87 -11.65
C SER A 2 14.53 -35.58 -12.01
N LYS A 3 14.40 -35.33 -13.32
CA LYS A 3 13.47 -34.35 -13.90
C LYS A 3 12.04 -34.79 -13.62
N GLU A 4 11.55 -34.51 -12.43
CA GLU A 4 10.11 -34.38 -12.22
C GLU A 4 9.68 -33.03 -12.78
N ASP A 5 8.56 -33.03 -13.49
CA ASP A 5 8.00 -31.89 -14.21
C ASP A 5 7.87 -30.66 -13.30
N PHE A 6 8.88 -29.77 -13.34
CA PHE A 6 8.68 -28.39 -12.94
C PHE A 6 7.63 -27.83 -13.91
N GLN A 7 6.38 -27.80 -13.47
CA GLN A 7 5.37 -26.99 -14.11
C GLN A 7 5.88 -25.54 -14.01
N MET A 8 6.54 -25.06 -15.08
CA MET A 8 7.16 -23.75 -15.07
C MET A 8 6.07 -22.72 -14.75
N ALA A 9 6.33 -21.84 -13.78
CA ALA A 9 5.38 -20.82 -13.37
C ALA A 9 4.89 -20.02 -14.59
N GLN A 10 3.58 -19.79 -14.67
CA GLN A 10 2.94 -19.13 -15.79
C GLN A 10 2.19 -17.90 -15.32
N VAL A 11 2.03 -16.94 -16.23
CA VAL A 11 1.13 -15.82 -16.02
C VAL A 11 -0.30 -16.34 -15.95
N ARG A 12 -0.94 -16.08 -14.81
CA ARG A 12 -2.36 -16.38 -14.60
C ARG A 12 -3.20 -15.33 -15.32
N ILE A 13 -4.04 -15.79 -16.26
CA ILE A 13 -5.03 -14.95 -16.92
C ILE A 13 -6.43 -15.31 -16.39
N GLY A 14 -7.11 -14.34 -15.81
CA GLY A 14 -8.45 -14.45 -15.26
C GLY A 14 -8.69 -13.46 -14.12
N HIS A 15 -9.95 -13.06 -13.94
CA HIS A 15 -10.31 -12.11 -12.89
C HIS A 15 -10.54 -12.74 -11.52
N SER A 16 -10.71 -14.06 -11.44
CA SER A 16 -10.84 -14.78 -10.16
C SER A 16 -9.70 -14.44 -9.21
N LEU A 17 -9.99 -14.32 -7.91
CA LEU A 17 -8.96 -14.19 -6.88
C LEU A 17 -8.08 -15.45 -6.87
N SER A 18 -6.82 -15.30 -6.45
CA SER A 18 -5.93 -16.44 -6.21
C SER A 18 -6.52 -17.39 -5.16
N GLU A 19 -6.10 -18.66 -5.22
CA GLU A 19 -6.47 -19.65 -4.21
C GLU A 19 -6.01 -19.21 -2.81
N GLY A 20 -4.81 -18.66 -2.70
CA GLY A 20 -4.27 -18.12 -1.45
C GLY A 20 -5.12 -16.98 -0.86
N GLU A 21 -5.55 -16.02 -1.67
CA GLU A 21 -6.46 -14.96 -1.22
C GLU A 21 -7.83 -15.54 -0.79
N ASN A 22 -8.39 -16.49 -1.54
CA ASN A 22 -9.65 -17.14 -1.18
C ASN A 22 -9.57 -17.92 0.15
N MET A 23 -8.48 -18.66 0.36
CA MET A 23 -8.24 -19.38 1.61
C MET A 23 -8.09 -18.41 2.78
N TYR A 24 -7.28 -17.37 2.62
CA TYR A 24 -7.10 -16.32 3.62
C TYR A 24 -8.43 -15.68 4.02
N ARG A 25 -9.23 -15.26 3.02
CA ARG A 25 -10.55 -14.65 3.26
C ARG A 25 -11.48 -15.59 4.01
N SER A 26 -11.50 -16.87 3.65
CA SER A 26 -12.39 -17.86 4.25
C SER A 26 -12.09 -18.05 5.74
N VAL A 27 -10.80 -18.12 6.10
CA VAL A 27 -10.35 -18.17 7.49
C VAL A 27 -10.70 -16.87 8.23
N ARG A 28 -10.37 -15.72 7.63
CA ARG A 28 -10.60 -14.41 8.25
C ARG A 28 -12.09 -14.14 8.51
N LYS A 29 -12.99 -14.55 7.61
CA LYS A 29 -14.45 -14.41 7.80
C LYS A 29 -14.96 -15.11 9.06
N LEU A 30 -14.33 -16.20 9.51
CA LEU A 30 -14.69 -16.86 10.76
C LEU A 30 -14.37 -15.96 11.97
N SER A 31 -13.21 -15.31 11.98
CA SER A 31 -12.84 -14.36 13.05
C SER A 31 -13.73 -13.12 13.03
N VAL A 32 -14.02 -12.56 11.85
CA VAL A 32 -14.95 -11.43 11.69
C VAL A 32 -16.35 -11.79 12.21
N GLN A 33 -16.86 -12.99 11.90
CA GLN A 33 -18.15 -13.45 12.40
C GLN A 33 -18.18 -13.51 13.93
N LYS A 34 -17.15 -14.11 14.55
CA LYS A 34 -17.04 -14.19 16.02
C LYS A 34 -17.03 -12.80 16.64
N TRP A 35 -16.32 -11.87 16.02
CA TRP A 35 -16.29 -10.48 16.46
C TRP A 35 -17.66 -9.80 16.37
N LEU A 36 -18.38 -9.96 15.26
CA LEU A 36 -19.72 -9.39 15.08
C LEU A 36 -20.69 -9.89 16.16
N VAL A 37 -20.71 -11.20 16.42
CA VAL A 37 -21.55 -11.81 17.46
C VAL A 37 -21.18 -11.28 18.85
N LYS A 38 -19.88 -11.16 19.16
CA LYS A 38 -19.39 -10.61 20.43
C LYS A 38 -19.82 -9.15 20.64
N ASN A 39 -20.01 -8.40 19.56
CA ASN A 39 -20.45 -7.00 19.61
C ASN A 39 -21.98 -6.83 19.45
N ASN A 40 -22.75 -7.89 19.74
CA ASN A 40 -24.22 -7.90 19.64
C ASN A 40 -24.76 -7.58 18.23
N ILE A 41 -24.03 -7.99 17.19
CA ILE A 41 -24.46 -7.92 15.79
C ILE A 41 -24.67 -9.36 15.30
N PRO A 42 -25.91 -9.90 15.36
CA PRO A 42 -26.20 -11.26 14.92
C PRO A 42 -25.83 -11.46 13.45
N CYS A 43 -24.94 -12.42 13.17
CA CYS A 43 -24.41 -12.63 11.82
C CYS A 43 -24.14 -14.12 11.55
N SER A 44 -24.74 -14.67 10.50
CA SER A 44 -24.34 -15.97 9.95
C SER A 44 -23.11 -15.82 9.06
N LEU A 45 -22.34 -16.89 8.86
CA LEU A 45 -21.11 -16.84 8.06
C LEU A 45 -21.35 -16.32 6.63
N SER A 46 -22.49 -16.67 6.02
CA SER A 46 -22.91 -16.19 4.69
C SER A 46 -23.22 -14.69 4.63
N LYS A 47 -23.52 -14.06 5.77
CA LYS A 47 -23.85 -12.64 5.89
C LYS A 47 -22.68 -11.79 6.40
N VAL A 48 -21.51 -12.38 6.61
CA VAL A 48 -20.31 -11.63 7.01
C VAL A 48 -19.99 -10.61 5.91
N PRO A 49 -19.90 -9.32 6.25
CA PRO A 49 -19.56 -8.28 5.30
C PRO A 49 -18.05 -8.31 5.01
N ASN A 50 -17.70 -8.07 3.76
CA ASN A 50 -16.34 -7.84 3.33
C ASN A 50 -16.01 -6.36 3.59
N ILE A 51 -15.32 -6.10 4.71
CA ILE A 51 -14.93 -4.74 5.13
C ILE A 51 -13.46 -4.51 4.76
N ALA A 52 -13.18 -3.39 4.09
CA ALA A 52 -11.82 -2.98 3.74
C ALA A 52 -11.42 -1.69 4.47
N ILE A 53 -10.22 -1.68 5.07
CA ILE A 53 -9.57 -0.47 5.58
C ILE A 53 -8.64 0.07 4.50
N LEU A 54 -8.76 1.36 4.18
CA LEU A 54 -7.95 2.02 3.16
C LEU A 54 -7.15 3.17 3.78
N GLY A 55 -5.84 3.20 3.56
CA GLY A 55 -4.95 4.30 3.93
C GLY A 55 -4.46 5.07 2.71
N SER A 56 -4.67 6.39 2.69
CA SER A 56 -4.21 7.26 1.61
C SER A 56 -2.69 7.49 1.65
N GLY A 57 -2.11 8.02 0.58
CA GLY A 57 -0.72 8.47 0.59
C GLY A 57 -0.51 9.78 1.38
N GLY A 58 0.76 10.12 1.60
CA GLY A 58 1.16 11.32 2.36
C GLY A 58 2.50 11.21 3.11
N GLY A 59 3.40 10.33 2.69
CA GLY A 59 4.71 10.13 3.33
C GLY A 59 4.63 9.76 4.81
N GLU A 60 5.54 10.30 5.61
CA GLU A 60 5.60 9.97 7.05
C GLU A 60 4.32 10.36 7.79
N ARG A 61 3.64 11.44 7.37
CA ARG A 61 2.31 11.79 7.91
C ARG A 61 1.32 10.64 7.74
N ALA A 62 1.26 10.04 6.55
CA ALA A 62 0.37 8.91 6.29
C ALA A 62 0.81 7.66 7.06
N MET A 63 2.12 7.41 7.15
CA MET A 63 2.64 6.29 7.93
C MET A 63 2.24 6.37 9.41
N VAL A 64 2.52 7.49 10.05
CA VAL A 64 2.26 7.73 11.48
C VAL A 64 0.77 7.91 11.75
N GLY A 65 0.06 8.63 10.86
CA GLY A 65 -1.39 8.77 10.93
C GLY A 65 -2.11 7.41 10.85
N MET A 66 -1.72 6.57 9.90
CA MET A 66 -2.25 5.20 9.80
C MET A 66 -1.90 4.39 11.05
N LEU A 67 -0.66 4.48 11.56
CA LEU A 67 -0.27 3.78 12.78
C LEU A 67 -1.14 4.19 13.98
N GLY A 68 -1.43 5.48 14.14
CA GLY A 68 -2.31 5.99 15.20
C GLY A 68 -3.76 5.56 15.05
N SER A 69 -4.32 5.62 13.84
CA SER A 69 -5.67 5.13 13.56
C SER A 69 -5.80 3.63 13.82
N LEU A 70 -4.86 2.81 13.34
CA LEU A 70 -4.84 1.37 13.58
C LEU A 70 -4.65 1.04 15.07
N SER A 71 -3.77 1.77 15.76
CA SER A 71 -3.58 1.65 17.21
C SER A 71 -4.90 1.81 17.95
N LYS A 72 -5.62 2.90 17.68
CA LYS A 72 -6.91 3.16 18.33
C LYS A 72 -7.98 2.16 17.89
N MET A 73 -8.01 1.75 16.62
CA MET A 73 -8.95 0.73 16.15
C MET A 73 -8.76 -0.58 16.91
N GLY A 74 -7.52 -1.05 17.09
CA GLY A 74 -7.26 -2.29 17.80
C GLY A 74 -7.56 -2.18 19.30
N GLU A 75 -7.24 -1.06 19.95
CA GLU A 75 -7.66 -0.79 21.34
C GLU A 75 -9.18 -0.82 21.51
N GLN A 76 -9.93 -0.37 20.51
CA GLN A 76 -11.40 -0.41 20.50
C GLN A 76 -11.96 -1.73 19.95
N GLY A 77 -11.10 -2.70 19.60
CA GLY A 77 -11.46 -3.98 19.00
C GLY A 77 -11.99 -3.90 17.57
N LEU A 78 -11.93 -2.75 16.89
CA LEU A 78 -12.52 -2.54 15.56
C LEU A 78 -11.72 -3.19 14.41
N LEU A 79 -10.44 -3.53 14.61
CA LEU A 79 -9.61 -4.16 13.57
C LEU A 79 -10.11 -5.57 13.20
N ASP A 80 -10.70 -6.28 14.15
CA ASP A 80 -11.23 -7.63 13.96
C ASP A 80 -12.44 -7.67 13.00
N ALA A 81 -13.05 -6.51 12.72
CA ALA A 81 -14.10 -6.39 11.72
C ALA A 81 -13.57 -6.40 10.28
N ALA A 82 -12.30 -6.04 10.07
CA ALA A 82 -11.73 -5.83 8.74
C ALA A 82 -11.25 -7.14 8.10
N LEU A 83 -11.66 -7.34 6.84
CA LEU A 83 -11.23 -8.43 5.99
C LEU A 83 -9.99 -8.05 5.17
N TYR A 84 -9.92 -6.81 4.71
CA TYR A 84 -8.82 -6.29 3.88
C TYR A 84 -8.21 -5.03 4.47
N MET A 85 -6.94 -4.82 4.15
CA MET A 85 -6.24 -3.56 4.38
C MET A 85 -5.46 -3.19 3.14
N SER A 86 -5.67 -1.98 2.62
CA SER A 86 -4.96 -1.49 1.46
C SER A 86 -4.36 -0.12 1.69
N GLY A 87 -3.19 0.13 1.12
CA GLY A 87 -2.44 1.37 1.30
C GLY A 87 -1.79 1.87 0.02
N VAL A 88 -1.67 3.20 -0.08
CA VAL A 88 -0.85 3.93 -1.07
C VAL A 88 0.28 4.67 -0.35
N SER A 89 1.46 4.79 -0.97
CA SER A 89 2.55 5.63 -0.48
C SER A 89 2.85 5.41 1.01
N GLY A 90 2.99 6.45 1.82
CA GLY A 90 3.32 6.34 3.25
C GLY A 90 2.46 5.36 4.08
N SER A 91 1.21 5.10 3.72
CA SER A 91 0.40 4.05 4.37
C SER A 91 0.97 2.65 4.16
N THR A 92 1.61 2.38 3.02
CA THR A 92 2.29 1.09 2.78
C THR A 92 3.51 0.90 3.67
N TRP A 93 4.18 1.98 4.08
CA TRP A 93 5.30 1.90 5.02
C TRP A 93 4.84 1.45 6.40
N CYS A 94 3.67 1.94 6.83
CA CYS A 94 3.00 1.48 8.06
C CYS A 94 2.63 0.00 7.94
N MET A 95 1.94 -0.39 6.86
CA MET A 95 1.57 -1.78 6.61
C MET A 95 2.81 -2.70 6.62
N ALA A 96 3.82 -2.45 5.78
CA ALA A 96 5.05 -3.24 5.74
C ALA A 96 5.69 -3.44 7.13
N SER A 97 5.68 -2.40 7.97
CA SER A 97 6.23 -2.47 9.33
C SER A 97 5.40 -3.32 10.29
N LEU A 98 4.09 -3.41 10.08
CA LEU A 98 3.17 -4.18 10.93
C LEU A 98 3.13 -5.65 10.50
N TYR A 99 3.02 -5.92 9.20
CA TYR A 99 2.95 -7.27 8.64
C TYR A 99 4.28 -8.04 8.74
N GLU A 100 5.38 -7.41 9.18
CA GLU A 100 6.57 -8.14 9.60
C GLU A 100 6.26 -9.16 10.72
N LYS A 101 5.24 -8.89 11.54
CA LYS A 101 4.80 -9.80 12.61
C LYS A 101 3.41 -10.36 12.30
N ALA A 102 3.36 -11.68 12.22
CA ALA A 102 2.15 -12.48 12.27
C ALA A 102 1.19 -12.05 13.38
N ASN A 103 -0.09 -11.89 13.05
CA ASN A 103 -1.19 -11.63 13.99
C ASN A 103 -1.01 -10.34 14.80
N TRP A 104 -0.37 -9.33 14.21
CA TRP A 104 -0.10 -8.03 14.83
C TRP A 104 -1.39 -7.30 15.25
N SER A 105 -2.49 -7.51 14.53
CA SER A 105 -3.75 -6.83 14.82
C SER A 105 -4.45 -7.37 16.07
N SER A 106 -4.03 -8.54 16.56
CA SER A 106 -4.60 -9.18 17.77
C SER A 106 -3.86 -8.84 19.05
N ASP A 107 -2.53 -8.65 19.01
CA ASP A 107 -1.71 -8.42 20.22
C ASP A 107 -1.29 -6.96 20.43
N MET A 108 -1.40 -6.12 19.40
CA MET A 108 -1.09 -4.68 19.40
C MET A 108 0.36 -4.34 19.81
N LYS A 109 1.22 -5.33 20.10
CA LYS A 109 2.60 -5.10 20.53
C LYS A 109 3.43 -4.56 19.40
N GLN A 110 3.20 -5.08 18.19
CA GLN A 110 3.93 -4.65 17.00
C GLN A 110 3.72 -3.16 16.71
N ILE A 111 2.53 -2.61 16.97
CA ILE A 111 2.28 -1.17 16.81
C ILE A 111 3.20 -0.34 17.71
N LYS A 112 3.38 -0.76 18.96
CA LYS A 112 4.30 -0.08 19.91
C LYS A 112 5.74 -0.19 19.46
N VAL A 113 6.17 -1.38 19.03
CA VAL A 113 7.52 -1.60 18.48
C VAL A 113 7.79 -0.68 17.28
N VAL A 114 6.81 -0.55 16.37
CA VAL A 114 6.94 0.34 15.21
C VAL A 114 7.00 1.80 15.65
N ALA A 115 6.15 2.25 16.59
CA ALA A 115 6.16 3.63 17.10
C ALA A 115 7.49 3.99 17.79
N GLU A 116 7.98 3.11 18.68
CA GLU A 116 9.28 3.27 19.35
C GLU A 116 10.44 3.32 18.34
N ARG A 117 10.40 2.46 17.31
CA ARG A 117 11.40 2.45 16.24
C ARG A 117 11.41 3.78 15.49
N LEU A 118 10.26 4.30 15.10
CA LEU A 118 10.17 5.57 14.36
C LEU A 118 10.72 6.75 15.16
N GLY A 119 10.45 6.80 16.48
CA GLY A 119 10.94 7.87 17.34
C GLY A 119 12.43 7.79 17.65
N HIS A 120 12.97 6.59 17.87
CA HIS A 120 14.26 6.45 18.55
C HIS A 120 15.32 5.68 17.80
N SER A 121 14.97 4.98 16.71
CA SER A 121 15.95 4.22 15.93
C SER A 121 16.56 5.03 14.81
N SER A 122 17.64 4.51 14.24
CA SER A 122 18.24 5.01 13.01
C SER A 122 18.91 3.88 12.24
N VAL A 123 19.05 4.04 10.93
CA VAL A 123 19.87 3.15 10.10
C VAL A 123 21.19 3.84 9.83
N SER A 124 22.29 3.15 10.12
CA SER A 124 23.63 3.73 9.94
C SER A 124 23.91 4.02 8.47
N LEU A 125 24.75 5.04 8.22
CA LEU A 125 25.25 5.35 6.87
C LEU A 125 25.89 4.13 6.20
N LYS A 126 26.65 3.35 6.97
CA LYS A 126 27.32 2.14 6.51
C LYS A 126 26.33 1.12 5.98
N ASP A 127 25.24 0.87 6.70
CA ASP A 127 24.24 -0.12 6.32
C ASP A 127 23.44 0.33 5.08
N LYS A 128 23.13 1.63 4.98
CA LYS A 128 22.48 2.21 3.80
C LYS A 128 23.35 2.08 2.55
N VAL A 129 24.64 2.40 2.65
CA VAL A 129 25.60 2.24 1.54
C VAL A 129 25.78 0.77 1.18
N TRP A 130 25.83 -0.12 2.18
CA TRP A 130 25.88 -1.57 1.94
C TRP A 130 24.65 -2.05 1.18
N LYS A 131 23.45 -1.62 1.59
CA LYS A 131 22.19 -1.97 0.93
C LYS A 131 22.14 -1.46 -0.51
N LEU A 132 22.56 -0.22 -0.74
CA LEU A 132 22.66 0.36 -2.08
C LEU A 132 23.62 -0.41 -2.98
N LYS A 133 24.80 -0.78 -2.46
CA LYS A 133 25.77 -1.61 -3.19
C LYS A 133 25.20 -2.98 -3.53
N LYS A 134 24.48 -3.60 -2.59
CA LYS A 134 23.79 -4.88 -2.81
C LYS A 134 22.80 -4.76 -3.98
N TYR A 135 21.92 -3.76 -3.97
CA TYR A 135 21.01 -3.51 -5.09
C TYR A 135 21.73 -3.33 -6.42
N HIS A 136 22.79 -2.51 -6.46
CA HIS A 136 23.56 -2.29 -7.68
C HIS A 136 24.19 -3.58 -8.24
N GLN A 137 24.60 -4.50 -7.36
CA GLN A 137 25.23 -5.75 -7.76
C GLN A 137 24.23 -6.84 -8.17
N THR A 138 23.00 -6.81 -7.63
CA THR A 138 22.03 -7.90 -7.80
C THR A 138 20.83 -7.55 -8.68
N ASN A 139 20.52 -6.28 -8.88
CA ASN A 139 19.38 -5.83 -9.68
C ASN A 139 19.82 -5.40 -11.09
N ASP A 140 19.50 -6.22 -12.08
CA ASP A 140 19.75 -5.91 -13.50
C ASP A 140 19.08 -4.61 -13.94
N ASN A 141 17.94 -4.25 -13.33
CA ASN A 141 17.15 -3.07 -13.64
C ASN A 141 17.27 -2.01 -12.54
N PHE A 142 18.48 -1.80 -12.02
CA PHE A 142 18.76 -0.78 -11.02
C PHE A 142 18.23 0.60 -11.45
N SER A 143 17.49 1.27 -10.55
CA SER A 143 16.65 2.44 -10.84
C SER A 143 16.70 3.48 -9.71
N LEU A 144 15.98 4.60 -9.87
CA LEU A 144 15.91 5.63 -8.81
C LEU A 144 15.22 5.09 -7.55
N THR A 145 14.35 4.09 -7.71
CA THR A 145 13.69 3.41 -6.60
C THR A 145 14.71 2.75 -5.67
N ASP A 146 15.75 2.12 -6.19
CA ASP A 146 16.79 1.45 -5.40
C ASP A 146 17.55 2.45 -4.51
N VAL A 147 17.90 3.62 -5.08
CA VAL A 147 18.56 4.72 -4.39
C VAL A 147 17.64 5.31 -3.32
N TRP A 148 16.40 5.64 -3.69
CA TRP A 148 15.39 6.19 -2.79
C TRP A 148 15.10 5.24 -1.62
N ALA A 149 14.90 3.95 -1.90
CA ALA A 149 14.67 2.91 -0.91
C ALA A 149 15.83 2.84 0.09
N ALA A 150 17.05 2.63 -0.40
CA ALA A 150 18.20 2.38 0.46
C ALA A 150 18.59 3.60 1.30
N LEU A 151 18.49 4.81 0.75
CA LEU A 151 19.03 6.01 1.39
C LEU A 151 17.98 6.83 2.15
N LEU A 152 16.78 7.00 1.59
CA LEU A 152 15.79 7.95 2.10
C LEU A 152 14.65 7.25 2.85
N VAL A 153 14.06 6.20 2.28
CA VAL A 153 12.97 5.45 2.97
C VAL A 153 13.48 4.84 4.28
N THR A 154 14.69 4.29 4.30
CA THR A 154 15.32 3.78 5.54
C THR A 154 15.55 4.88 6.59
N THR A 155 15.67 6.15 6.18
CA THR A 155 15.77 7.31 7.09
C THR A 155 14.44 7.68 7.72
N ILE A 156 13.32 7.39 7.05
CA ILE A 156 11.97 7.66 7.54
C ILE A 156 11.48 6.46 8.36
N VAL A 157 11.49 5.27 7.76
CA VAL A 157 11.04 4.01 8.37
C VAL A 157 11.96 3.55 9.50
N LYS A 158 13.20 4.07 9.55
CA LYS A 158 14.27 3.72 10.52
C LYS A 158 14.65 2.23 10.50
N LYS A 159 14.55 1.56 9.34
CA LYS A 159 14.87 0.14 9.19
C LYS A 159 15.26 -0.21 7.76
N ILE A 160 16.15 -1.19 7.61
CA ILE A 160 16.31 -1.99 6.39
C ILE A 160 15.59 -3.32 6.65
N ASP A 161 14.58 -3.59 5.84
CA ASP A 161 13.80 -4.84 5.86
C ASP A 161 14.16 -5.67 4.63
N GLU A 162 14.87 -6.78 4.85
CA GLU A 162 15.25 -7.73 3.79
C GLU A 162 14.26 -8.90 3.67
N SER A 163 13.14 -8.88 4.40
CA SER A 163 12.05 -9.83 4.18
C SER A 163 11.37 -9.55 2.85
N THR A 164 10.56 -10.49 2.36
CA THR A 164 9.84 -10.37 1.08
C THR A 164 8.33 -10.44 1.30
N LEU A 165 7.55 -9.96 0.34
CA LEU A 165 6.09 -9.89 0.46
C LEU A 165 5.46 -11.29 0.51
N SER A 166 6.05 -12.26 -0.19
CA SER A 166 5.60 -13.66 -0.14
C SER A 166 5.77 -14.31 1.24
N ASN A 167 6.65 -13.81 2.11
CA ASN A 167 6.76 -14.29 3.50
C ASN A 167 5.46 -14.10 4.30
N TYR A 168 4.58 -13.20 3.87
CA TYR A 168 3.32 -12.89 4.55
C TYR A 168 2.18 -13.87 4.18
N GLN A 169 2.44 -14.91 3.38
CA GLN A 169 1.40 -15.87 2.96
C GLN A 169 0.88 -16.76 4.10
N THR A 170 1.73 -17.19 5.05
CA THR A 170 1.43 -18.36 5.91
C THR A 170 1.27 -18.07 7.40
N CYS A 171 1.18 -16.82 7.85
CA CYS A 171 1.21 -16.53 9.29
C CYS A 171 0.27 -15.42 9.78
N HIS A 172 -0.69 -14.97 8.96
CA HIS A 172 -1.50 -13.77 9.25
C HIS A 172 -3.01 -14.07 9.32
N ASP A 173 -3.41 -15.25 9.78
CA ASP A 173 -4.81 -15.68 9.79
C ASP A 173 -5.74 -14.77 10.62
N GLN A 174 -5.18 -13.96 11.53
CA GLN A 174 -5.90 -12.97 12.32
C GLN A 174 -5.71 -11.52 11.85
N ASP A 175 -4.94 -11.25 10.80
CA ASP A 175 -4.78 -9.89 10.27
C ASP A 175 -5.67 -9.67 9.04
N PRO A 176 -6.09 -8.44 8.71
CA PRO A 176 -6.70 -8.14 7.42
C PRO A 176 -5.77 -8.50 6.26
N TYR A 177 -6.30 -8.89 5.10
CA TYR A 177 -5.47 -9.24 3.95
C TYR A 177 -4.79 -7.98 3.36
N PRO A 178 -3.44 -7.92 3.29
CA PRO A 178 -2.74 -6.71 2.86
C PRO A 178 -2.68 -6.59 1.34
N ILE A 179 -3.00 -5.39 0.84
CA ILE A 179 -2.96 -5.03 -0.58
C ILE A 179 -2.17 -3.73 -0.75
N TYR A 180 -1.01 -3.83 -1.39
CA TYR A 180 -0.16 -2.70 -1.75
C TYR A 180 -0.47 -2.27 -3.18
N THR A 181 -0.35 -0.99 -3.48
CA THR A 181 -0.74 -0.45 -4.80
C THR A 181 0.32 0.45 -5.38
N VAL A 182 0.64 0.24 -6.65
CA VAL A 182 1.51 1.08 -7.48
C VAL A 182 0.81 1.30 -8.82
N ILE A 183 1.38 2.17 -9.65
CA ILE A 183 0.91 2.37 -11.02
C ILE A 183 2.02 2.08 -12.02
N ASP A 184 1.65 1.56 -13.18
CA ASP A 184 2.54 1.49 -14.34
C ASP A 184 2.63 2.89 -14.96
N GLN A 185 3.83 3.48 -14.87
CA GLN A 185 4.15 4.82 -15.35
C GLN A 185 3.94 4.95 -16.88
N ASP A 186 4.32 3.91 -17.62
CA ASP A 186 4.22 3.88 -19.08
C ASP A 186 2.74 3.79 -19.50
N CYS A 187 1.95 2.94 -18.83
CA CYS A 187 0.51 2.85 -19.04
C CYS A 187 -0.22 4.16 -18.69
N LYS A 188 0.19 4.84 -17.61
CA LYS A 188 -0.34 6.17 -17.25
C LYS A 188 -0.07 7.20 -18.34
N TYR A 189 1.16 7.26 -18.84
CA TYR A 189 1.55 8.18 -19.91
C TYR A 189 0.80 7.92 -21.22
N GLU A 190 0.59 6.64 -21.55
CA GLU A 190 -0.16 6.22 -22.73
C GLU A 190 -1.69 6.20 -22.52
N HIS A 191 -2.17 6.60 -21.33
CA HIS A 191 -3.58 6.61 -20.95
C HIS A 191 -4.29 5.25 -21.05
N LEU A 192 -3.55 4.15 -20.87
CA LEU A 192 -4.07 2.79 -20.90
C LEU A 192 -4.92 2.49 -19.67
N LEU A 193 -5.91 1.60 -19.82
CA LEU A 193 -6.74 1.15 -18.70
C LEU A 193 -5.93 0.33 -17.70
N GLN A 194 -4.86 -0.35 -18.13
CA GLN A 194 -3.97 -1.18 -17.31
C GLN A 194 -2.97 -0.36 -16.47
N THR A 195 -3.36 0.82 -15.99
CA THR A 195 -2.47 1.68 -15.21
C THR A 195 -2.30 1.20 -13.77
N PHE A 196 -3.34 0.66 -13.14
CA PHE A 196 -3.28 0.23 -11.74
C PHE A 196 -2.69 -1.18 -11.60
N PHE A 197 -1.78 -1.32 -10.65
CA PHE A 197 -1.07 -2.55 -10.35
C PHE A 197 -1.16 -2.85 -8.84
N GLU A 198 -1.59 -4.06 -8.50
CA GLU A 198 -1.70 -4.49 -7.11
C GLU A 198 -0.60 -5.49 -6.74
N LEU A 199 -0.11 -5.39 -5.50
CA LEU A 199 0.80 -6.36 -4.92
C LEU A 199 0.19 -6.93 -3.64
N THR A 200 0.13 -8.26 -3.56
CA THR A 200 -0.37 -8.99 -2.40
C THR A 200 0.63 -10.07 -2.01
N PRO A 201 0.50 -10.72 -0.84
CA PRO A 201 1.36 -11.84 -0.48
C PRO A 201 1.36 -12.99 -1.49
N HIS A 202 0.25 -13.22 -2.19
CA HIS A 202 0.07 -14.38 -3.07
C HIS A 202 0.33 -14.09 -4.55
N GLU A 203 -0.19 -12.97 -5.05
CA GLU A 203 -0.02 -12.57 -6.44
C GLU A 203 0.18 -11.07 -6.60
N VAL A 204 0.82 -10.70 -7.69
CA VAL A 204 0.93 -9.31 -8.15
C VAL A 204 0.45 -9.21 -9.59
N GLY A 205 -0.14 -8.09 -9.98
CA GLY A 205 -0.63 -7.95 -11.34
C GLY A 205 -1.55 -6.78 -11.65
N TYR A 206 -2.04 -6.81 -12.88
CA TYR A 206 -2.96 -5.81 -13.42
C TYR A 206 -4.40 -6.28 -13.23
N THR A 207 -5.07 -5.72 -12.22
CA THR A 207 -6.44 -6.09 -11.84
C THR A 207 -7.42 -6.00 -13.01
N LEU A 208 -7.40 -4.90 -13.76
CA LEU A 208 -8.31 -4.68 -14.89
C LEU A 208 -8.02 -5.61 -16.08
N ALA A 209 -6.79 -6.07 -16.25
CA ALA A 209 -6.44 -7.04 -17.28
C ALA A 209 -6.66 -8.49 -16.84
N GLY A 210 -6.88 -8.73 -15.54
CA GLY A 210 -6.93 -10.07 -14.98
C GLY A 210 -5.61 -10.83 -15.17
N ALA A 211 -4.47 -10.14 -15.15
CA ALA A 211 -3.17 -10.75 -15.48
C ALA A 211 -2.20 -10.66 -14.31
N PHE A 212 -1.81 -11.82 -13.78
CA PHE A 212 -1.10 -11.96 -12.51
C PHE A 212 0.03 -12.98 -12.58
N VAL A 213 1.01 -12.81 -11.70
CA VAL A 213 2.05 -13.81 -11.40
C VAL A 213 2.15 -14.00 -9.89
N GLU A 214 2.71 -15.12 -9.45
CA GLU A 214 3.06 -15.29 -8.04
C GLU A 214 3.99 -14.16 -7.57
N THR A 215 3.80 -13.70 -6.34
CA THR A 215 4.55 -12.57 -5.79
C THR A 215 6.06 -12.80 -5.78
N SER A 216 6.49 -14.03 -5.47
CA SER A 216 7.90 -14.45 -5.53
C SER A 216 8.51 -14.39 -6.93
N SER A 217 7.68 -14.42 -7.97
CA SER A 217 8.10 -14.32 -9.38
C SER A 217 8.10 -12.89 -9.91
N PHE A 218 7.65 -11.90 -9.12
CA PHE A 218 7.67 -10.50 -9.53
C PHE A 218 9.11 -10.03 -9.76
N GLY A 219 9.37 -9.40 -10.90
CA GLY A 219 10.72 -9.02 -11.32
C GLY A 219 11.51 -10.12 -12.03
N SER A 220 10.95 -11.32 -12.20
CA SER A 220 11.57 -12.38 -13.01
C SER A 220 11.31 -12.20 -14.50
N ILE A 221 12.07 -12.90 -15.35
CA ILE A 221 11.92 -12.81 -16.81
C ILE A 221 10.95 -13.87 -17.30
N PHE A 222 9.90 -13.42 -17.99
CA PHE A 222 8.94 -14.27 -18.68
C PHE A 222 9.07 -14.12 -20.20
N ASN A 223 8.74 -15.18 -20.93
CA ASN A 223 8.62 -15.15 -22.38
C ASN A 223 7.33 -15.84 -22.78
N LYS A 224 6.44 -15.10 -23.47
CA LYS A 224 5.12 -15.62 -23.89
C LYS A 224 4.31 -16.18 -22.70
N GLY A 225 4.42 -15.54 -21.55
CA GLY A 225 3.65 -15.89 -20.35
C GLY A 225 4.22 -17.04 -19.53
N VAL A 226 5.41 -17.55 -19.88
CA VAL A 226 6.09 -18.62 -19.15
C VAL A 226 7.36 -18.08 -18.52
N LEU A 227 7.59 -18.37 -17.24
CA LEU A 227 8.80 -18.00 -16.52
C LEU A 227 10.02 -18.67 -17.17
N THR A 228 10.98 -17.88 -17.64
CA THR A 228 12.21 -18.40 -18.28
C THR A 228 13.46 -18.19 -17.44
N THR A 229 13.49 -17.11 -16.64
CA THR A 229 14.65 -16.82 -15.78
C THR A 229 14.15 -16.31 -14.44
N PRO A 230 14.13 -17.16 -13.40
CA PRO A 230 13.78 -16.72 -12.06
C PRO A 230 14.82 -15.71 -11.57
N LYS A 231 14.34 -14.66 -10.92
CA LYS A 231 15.14 -13.67 -10.21
C LYS A 231 14.76 -13.70 -8.73
N PRO A 232 15.67 -13.31 -7.81
CA PRO A 232 15.30 -13.15 -6.40
C PRO A 232 14.12 -12.19 -6.26
N GLU A 233 13.19 -12.51 -5.36
CA GLU A 233 12.08 -11.62 -5.02
C GLU A 233 12.64 -10.31 -4.43
N MET A 234 11.99 -9.20 -4.76
CA MET A 234 12.30 -7.89 -4.18
C MET A 234 11.99 -7.90 -2.68
N ASP A 235 12.87 -7.32 -1.89
CA ASP A 235 12.62 -7.16 -0.47
C ASP A 235 11.67 -5.99 -0.16
N MET A 236 11.17 -5.98 1.07
CA MET A 236 10.23 -4.99 1.56
C MET A 236 10.82 -3.57 1.58
N THR A 237 12.14 -3.40 1.75
CA THR A 237 12.78 -2.09 1.63
C THR A 237 12.61 -1.53 0.22
N TYR A 238 12.84 -2.35 -0.81
CA TYR A 238 12.59 -1.95 -2.20
C TYR A 238 11.10 -1.65 -2.43
N LEU A 239 10.19 -2.51 -1.98
CA LEU A 239 8.74 -2.31 -2.16
C LEU A 239 8.22 -1.05 -1.46
N GLN A 240 8.74 -0.73 -0.27
CA GLN A 240 8.44 0.54 0.42
C GLN A 240 8.96 1.74 -0.38
N GLY A 241 10.16 1.62 -0.97
CA GLY A 241 10.71 2.59 -1.93
C GLY A 241 9.83 2.79 -3.15
N LEU A 242 9.37 1.68 -3.75
CA LEU A 242 8.53 1.70 -4.94
C LEU A 242 7.17 2.34 -4.65
N CYS A 243 6.51 1.89 -3.58
CA CYS A 243 5.21 2.41 -3.19
C CYS A 243 5.25 3.88 -2.81
N GLY A 244 6.39 4.38 -2.31
CA GLY A 244 6.58 5.76 -1.84
C GLY A 244 7.42 6.65 -2.75
N SER A 245 7.55 6.31 -4.04
CA SER A 245 8.39 7.04 -4.98
C SER A 245 7.87 8.45 -5.36
N ALA A 246 6.62 8.81 -5.01
CA ALA A 246 6.11 10.17 -5.26
C ALA A 246 6.88 11.24 -4.50
N LEU A 247 7.46 10.87 -3.35
CA LEU A 247 8.25 11.78 -2.51
C LEU A 247 9.69 11.92 -2.96
N ALA A 248 10.07 11.11 -3.93
CA ALA A 248 11.42 10.96 -4.38
C ALA A 248 11.71 12.07 -5.40
N ASP A 249 11.94 13.27 -4.88
CA ASP A 249 12.36 14.41 -5.68
C ASP A 249 13.81 14.22 -6.13
N VAL A 250 14.03 14.29 -7.45
CA VAL A 250 15.36 14.08 -8.04
C VAL A 250 16.36 15.08 -7.46
N GLU A 251 16.01 16.36 -7.31
CA GLU A 251 16.90 17.37 -6.76
C GLU A 251 17.21 17.13 -5.28
N VAL A 252 16.24 16.66 -4.48
CA VAL A 252 16.46 16.24 -3.08
C VAL A 252 17.36 15.02 -3.01
N ILE A 253 17.17 14.02 -3.87
CA ILE A 253 18.06 12.84 -3.98
C ILE A 253 19.47 13.29 -4.34
N LEU A 254 19.61 14.13 -5.36
CA LEU A 254 20.89 14.68 -5.82
C LEU A 254 21.57 15.51 -4.72
N THR A 255 20.81 16.32 -3.98
CA THR A 255 21.34 17.16 -2.89
C THR A 255 21.76 16.32 -1.69
N THR A 256 20.93 15.36 -1.28
CA THR A 256 21.26 14.40 -0.22
C THR A 256 22.53 13.62 -0.58
N LEU A 257 22.63 13.15 -1.82
CA LEU A 257 23.83 12.48 -2.33
C LEU A 257 25.06 13.42 -2.30
N LYS A 258 24.93 14.67 -2.73
CA LYS A 258 26.02 15.66 -2.70
C LYS A 258 26.50 15.97 -1.28
N GLU A 259 25.59 16.16 -0.33
CA GLU A 259 25.94 16.40 1.07
C GLU A 259 26.65 15.19 1.69
N TRP A 260 26.20 13.98 1.37
CA TRP A 260 26.83 12.74 1.80
C TRP A 260 28.23 12.55 1.21
N LEU A 261 28.40 12.91 -0.06
CA LEU A 261 29.68 12.84 -0.76
C LEU A 261 30.73 13.81 -0.22
N LYS A 262 30.33 14.95 0.36
CA LYS A 262 31.27 15.88 1.02
C LYS A 262 32.04 15.21 2.18
N GLY A 263 31.50 14.13 2.76
CA GLY A 263 32.14 13.37 3.84
C GLY A 263 32.93 12.12 3.39
N MET A 264 32.94 11.77 2.10
CA MET A 264 33.54 10.52 1.61
C MET A 264 34.42 10.75 0.38
N PHE A 265 35.73 10.84 0.59
CA PHE A 265 36.76 11.04 -0.46
C PHE A 265 36.86 9.92 -1.52
N TYR A 266 36.03 8.87 -1.48
CA TYR A 266 36.17 7.67 -2.30
C TYR A 266 34.95 7.29 -3.17
N ILE A 267 33.97 8.17 -3.38
CA ILE A 267 32.74 7.83 -4.15
C ILE A 267 32.38 8.83 -5.26
N SER A 268 33.33 9.67 -5.71
CA SER A 268 33.02 10.69 -6.74
C SER A 268 32.60 10.08 -8.08
N GLU A 269 33.36 9.13 -8.63
CA GLU A 269 33.06 8.56 -9.96
C GLU A 269 31.80 7.69 -9.98
N PHE A 270 31.58 6.85 -8.96
CA PHE A 270 30.37 6.00 -8.88
C PHE A 270 29.10 6.83 -8.75
N VAL A 271 29.10 7.89 -7.93
CA VAL A 271 27.92 8.74 -7.82
C VAL A 271 27.77 9.61 -9.05
N GLU A 272 28.82 10.20 -9.61
CA GLU A 272 28.70 11.00 -10.83
C GLU A 272 28.19 10.17 -12.03
N TRP A 273 28.58 8.89 -12.12
CA TRP A 273 27.99 7.92 -13.03
C TRP A 273 26.52 7.62 -12.72
N MET A 274 26.18 7.39 -11.44
CA MET A 274 24.79 7.16 -10.97
C MET A 274 23.87 8.33 -11.36
N LEU A 275 24.31 9.59 -11.15
CA LEU A 275 23.52 10.77 -11.47
C LEU A 275 23.25 10.95 -12.98
N LYS A 276 24.12 10.40 -13.83
CA LYS A 276 24.01 10.47 -15.30
C LYS A 276 23.25 9.28 -15.91
N SER A 277 23.01 8.22 -15.14
CA SER A 277 22.60 6.92 -15.70
C SER A 277 21.19 6.46 -15.27
N ILE A 278 20.48 7.21 -14.43
CA ILE A 278 19.19 6.78 -13.90
C ILE A 278 18.09 7.79 -14.26
N TYR A 279 17.15 7.36 -15.11
CA TYR A 279 16.02 8.17 -15.56
C TYR A 279 14.65 7.51 -15.32
N ALA A 280 14.62 6.33 -14.69
CA ALA A 280 13.43 5.52 -14.54
C ALA A 280 13.16 5.14 -13.07
N TRP A 281 11.88 5.01 -12.75
CA TRP A 281 11.37 4.49 -11.49
C TRP A 281 10.92 3.04 -11.65
N GLY A 282 11.15 2.24 -10.62
CA GLY A 282 10.55 0.90 -10.49
C GLY A 282 10.79 -0.01 -11.69
N ALA A 283 11.94 0.12 -12.36
CA ALA A 283 12.22 -0.60 -13.58
C ALA A 283 12.23 -2.11 -13.31
N ASN A 284 11.39 -2.83 -14.03
CA ASN A 284 11.18 -4.27 -13.84
C ASN A 284 10.99 -4.99 -15.16
N TYR A 285 11.32 -6.28 -15.20
CA TYR A 285 10.97 -7.10 -16.35
C TYR A 285 9.46 -7.25 -16.45
N ASN A 286 8.93 -7.05 -17.66
CA ASN A 286 7.50 -7.16 -17.91
C ASN A 286 7.11 -8.63 -18.07
N PHE A 287 6.36 -9.19 -17.11
CA PHE A 287 5.93 -10.59 -17.17
C PHE A 287 4.96 -10.88 -18.32
N LEU A 288 4.34 -9.85 -18.91
CA LEU A 288 3.43 -9.97 -20.05
C LEU A 288 4.16 -9.97 -21.41
N HIS A 289 5.48 -9.83 -21.42
CA HIS A 289 6.25 -9.69 -22.64
C HIS A 289 6.01 -10.85 -23.62
N LYS A 290 5.62 -10.49 -24.85
CA LYS A 290 5.30 -11.42 -25.96
C LYS A 290 4.16 -12.39 -25.69
N MET A 291 3.31 -12.16 -24.69
CA MET A 291 2.07 -12.95 -24.58
C MET A 291 1.16 -12.67 -25.78
N ASN A 292 0.43 -13.70 -26.20
CA ASN A 292 -0.63 -13.58 -27.20
C ASN A 292 -1.97 -13.54 -26.46
N GLY A 293 -2.74 -12.45 -26.58
CA GLY A 293 -4.14 -12.46 -26.13
C GLY A 293 -4.68 -11.13 -25.61
N ARG A 294 -5.98 -10.94 -25.82
CA ARG A 294 -6.82 -10.00 -25.07
C ARG A 294 -7.08 -10.57 -23.66
N PRO A 295 -7.28 -9.75 -22.62
CA PRO A 295 -7.65 -8.33 -22.65
C PRO A 295 -6.50 -7.33 -22.43
N VAL A 296 -5.24 -7.77 -22.54
CA VAL A 296 -4.07 -6.90 -22.35
C VAL A 296 -3.82 -6.03 -23.59
N ASP A 297 -3.51 -4.75 -23.39
CA ASP A 297 -3.16 -3.84 -24.49
C ASP A 297 -1.87 -4.26 -25.21
N PHE A 298 -1.84 -4.10 -26.54
CA PHE A 298 -0.71 -4.53 -27.36
C PHE A 298 0.59 -3.79 -27.03
N MET A 299 0.52 -2.53 -26.59
CA MET A 299 1.69 -1.75 -26.20
C MET A 299 2.38 -2.40 -25.01
N LEU A 300 1.60 -2.76 -23.98
CA LEU A 300 2.10 -3.45 -22.80
C LEU A 300 2.74 -4.81 -23.17
N LEU A 301 2.15 -5.58 -24.10
CA LEU A 301 2.70 -6.87 -24.53
C LEU A 301 4.05 -6.77 -25.28
N LYS A 302 4.33 -5.63 -25.93
CA LYS A 302 5.57 -5.43 -26.70
C LYS A 302 6.78 -5.08 -25.84
N ARG A 303 6.57 -4.43 -24.70
CA ARG A 303 7.65 -3.93 -23.84
C ARG A 303 8.38 -5.09 -23.15
N LYS A 304 9.72 -5.00 -23.07
CA LYS A 304 10.55 -5.94 -22.31
C LYS A 304 10.57 -5.60 -20.82
N THR A 305 10.48 -4.32 -20.51
CA THR A 305 10.49 -3.77 -19.16
C THR A 305 9.26 -2.89 -18.96
N THR A 306 8.87 -2.74 -17.71
CA THR A 306 7.82 -1.82 -17.24
C THR A 306 8.41 -0.96 -16.13
N HIS A 307 7.95 0.28 -16.04
CA HIS A 307 8.32 1.21 -14.98
C HIS A 307 7.15 1.42 -14.05
N PHE A 308 7.38 1.23 -12.76
CA PHE A 308 6.36 1.41 -11.73
C PHE A 308 6.67 2.63 -10.87
N GLU A 309 5.63 3.34 -10.46
CA GLU A 309 5.74 4.50 -9.56
C GLU A 309 4.61 4.48 -8.51
N ASP A 310 4.76 5.32 -7.50
CA ASP A 310 3.78 5.53 -6.44
C ASP A 310 2.40 5.86 -7.01
N ALA A 311 1.40 5.08 -6.60
CA ALA A 311 0.02 5.26 -7.02
C ALA A 311 -0.54 6.64 -6.64
N GLY A 312 0.01 7.30 -5.61
CA GLY A 312 -0.37 8.63 -5.18
C GLY A 312 -0.15 9.73 -6.24
N LEU A 313 0.65 9.45 -7.27
CA LEU A 313 0.82 10.33 -8.44
C LEU A 313 -0.36 10.28 -9.42
N LEU A 314 -1.33 9.40 -9.21
CA LEU A 314 -2.56 9.31 -9.98
C LEU A 314 -3.80 9.30 -9.08
N GLU A 315 -3.82 8.39 -8.11
CA GLU A 315 -4.88 8.30 -7.10
C GLU A 315 -4.26 8.13 -5.71
N ASN A 316 -4.42 9.14 -4.85
CA ASN A 316 -3.86 9.13 -3.50
C ASN A 316 -4.58 8.17 -2.52
N SER A 317 -5.39 7.24 -3.00
CA SER A 317 -6.06 6.23 -2.16
C SER A 317 -6.25 4.94 -2.94
N PRO A 318 -6.14 3.76 -2.30
CA PRO A 318 -6.03 2.47 -3.01
C PRO A 318 -7.40 1.88 -3.41
N TYR A 319 -8.28 2.70 -3.99
CA TYR A 319 -9.64 2.26 -4.30
C TYR A 319 -9.66 1.26 -5.46
N MET A 320 -8.85 1.46 -6.51
CA MET A 320 -8.91 0.56 -7.67
C MET A 320 -8.56 -0.89 -7.34
N SER A 321 -7.60 -1.11 -6.45
CA SER A 321 -7.30 -2.46 -5.96
C SER A 321 -8.40 -2.95 -5.02
N ALA A 322 -8.83 -2.13 -4.04
CA ALA A 322 -9.88 -2.54 -3.11
C ALA A 322 -11.23 -2.86 -3.80
N LEU A 323 -11.57 -2.13 -4.87
CA LEU A 323 -12.82 -2.24 -5.63
C LEU A 323 -12.78 -3.33 -6.72
N ARG A 324 -11.73 -4.15 -6.78
CA ARG A 324 -11.72 -5.37 -7.60
C ARG A 324 -13.01 -6.15 -7.38
N ALA A 325 -13.77 -6.40 -8.44
CA ALA A 325 -15.14 -6.89 -8.34
C ALA A 325 -15.25 -8.20 -7.56
N GLU A 326 -14.27 -9.09 -7.71
CA GLU A 326 -14.23 -10.40 -7.07
C GLU A 326 -14.00 -10.33 -5.55
N ARG A 327 -13.59 -9.17 -5.02
CA ARG A 327 -13.50 -8.96 -3.57
C ARG A 327 -14.85 -8.69 -2.93
N GLU A 328 -15.84 -8.25 -3.72
CA GLU A 328 -17.22 -7.98 -3.28
C GLU A 328 -17.27 -7.15 -1.99
N ILE A 329 -16.55 -6.03 -1.96
CA ILE A 329 -16.49 -5.17 -0.77
C ILE A 329 -17.87 -4.58 -0.49
N ASP A 330 -18.34 -4.72 0.75
CA ASP A 330 -19.61 -4.14 1.19
C ASP A 330 -19.40 -2.76 1.86
N LEU A 331 -18.29 -2.63 2.59
CA LEU A 331 -17.95 -1.43 3.35
C LEU A 331 -16.47 -1.09 3.22
N ILE A 332 -16.18 0.18 2.94
CA ILE A 332 -14.86 0.77 2.96
C ILE A 332 -14.75 1.72 4.15
N ILE A 333 -13.72 1.56 4.98
CA ILE A 333 -13.32 2.53 6.01
C ILE A 333 -12.03 3.20 5.51
N SER A 334 -12.16 4.42 5.01
CA SER A 334 -11.09 5.17 4.37
C SER A 334 -10.54 6.23 5.30
N PHE A 335 -9.29 6.05 5.71
CA PHE A 335 -8.52 7.08 6.40
C PHE A 335 -7.77 7.93 5.37
N ASP A 336 -7.96 9.23 5.48
CA ASP A 336 -7.38 10.20 4.56
C ASP A 336 -6.33 11.08 5.23
N PHE A 337 -5.09 10.86 4.83
CA PHE A 337 -3.87 11.53 5.22
C PHE A 337 -3.36 12.47 4.11
N SER A 338 -4.17 12.77 3.11
CA SER A 338 -3.83 13.67 2.00
C SER A 338 -3.61 15.11 2.47
N ALA A 339 -2.78 15.87 1.73
CA ALA A 339 -2.70 17.33 1.90
C ALA A 339 -3.86 18.07 1.20
N GLY A 340 -4.51 17.41 0.22
CA GLY A 340 -5.64 17.95 -0.54
C GLY A 340 -6.90 17.09 -0.42
N ASN A 341 -7.84 17.24 -1.35
CA ASN A 341 -9.10 16.49 -1.38
C ASN A 341 -8.99 15.27 -2.32
N PRO A 342 -8.79 14.03 -1.82
CA PRO A 342 -8.62 12.85 -2.67
C PRO A 342 -9.93 12.32 -3.27
N MET A 343 -11.08 12.85 -2.85
CA MET A 343 -12.39 12.31 -3.22
C MET A 343 -12.85 12.70 -4.63
N GLU A 344 -12.40 13.85 -5.13
CA GLU A 344 -12.81 14.36 -6.45
C GLU A 344 -12.20 13.55 -7.60
N VAL A 345 -10.89 13.27 -7.51
CA VAL A 345 -10.14 12.53 -8.53
C VAL A 345 -10.72 11.13 -8.73
N ARG A 346 -11.07 10.46 -7.63
CA ARG A 346 -11.64 9.11 -7.63
C ARG A 346 -12.96 8.99 -8.39
N THR A 347 -13.86 9.95 -8.21
CA THR A 347 -15.17 9.90 -8.86
C THR A 347 -15.03 9.92 -10.39
N LYS A 348 -13.97 10.54 -10.92
CA LYS A 348 -13.67 10.56 -12.36
C LYS A 348 -13.13 9.20 -12.83
N GLU A 349 -12.18 8.62 -12.10
CA GLU A 349 -11.59 7.32 -12.47
C GLU A 349 -12.58 6.16 -12.39
N CYS A 350 -13.37 6.04 -11.32
CA CYS A 350 -14.38 4.98 -11.22
C CYS A 350 -15.40 5.05 -12.37
N LYS A 351 -15.80 6.27 -12.78
CA LYS A 351 -16.69 6.47 -13.94
C LYS A 351 -16.03 6.07 -15.25
N LYS A 352 -14.75 6.41 -15.45
CA LYS A 352 -13.98 6.04 -16.64
C LYS A 352 -13.85 4.52 -16.79
N LEU A 353 -13.74 3.81 -15.67
CA LEU A 353 -13.51 2.36 -15.61
C LEU A 353 -14.79 1.53 -15.44
N ASP A 354 -15.97 2.16 -15.45
CA ASP A 354 -17.27 1.52 -15.16
C ASP A 354 -17.30 0.76 -13.82
N ILE A 355 -16.58 1.27 -12.82
CA ILE A 355 -16.54 0.72 -11.47
C ILE A 355 -17.65 1.37 -10.65
N SER A 356 -18.52 0.54 -10.07
CA SER A 356 -19.61 0.97 -9.21
C SER A 356 -19.09 1.63 -7.93
N PHE A 357 -19.42 2.91 -7.72
CA PHE A 357 -18.95 3.69 -6.58
C PHE A 357 -20.07 4.63 -6.07
N PRO A 358 -20.18 4.88 -4.75
CA PRO A 358 -21.22 5.77 -4.23
C PRO A 358 -21.05 7.21 -4.72
N ALA A 359 -22.17 7.94 -4.80
CA ALA A 359 -22.13 9.35 -5.09
C ALA A 359 -21.44 10.10 -3.93
N ILE A 360 -20.43 10.90 -4.28
CA ILE A 360 -19.66 11.66 -3.31
C ILE A 360 -20.14 13.11 -3.30
N ASN A 361 -20.63 13.57 -2.15
CA ASN A 361 -20.87 14.97 -1.88
C ASN A 361 -19.90 15.41 -0.77
N TYR A 362 -18.72 15.87 -1.19
CA TYR A 362 -17.62 16.22 -0.29
C TYR A 362 -16.95 17.50 -0.79
N THR A 363 -17.09 18.59 -0.04
CA THR A 363 -16.58 19.91 -0.44
C THR A 363 -15.54 20.46 0.54
N LYS A 364 -15.58 20.07 1.83
CA LYS A 364 -14.62 20.48 2.87
C LYS A 364 -14.44 19.39 3.92
N THR A 365 -13.25 19.33 4.50
CA THR A 365 -12.78 18.45 5.59
C THR A 365 -13.18 18.97 6.99
N ASP A 366 -14.40 19.47 7.15
CA ASP A 366 -14.85 20.07 8.41
C ASP A 366 -15.22 19.02 9.47
N LYS A 367 -15.72 17.86 9.03
CA LYS A 367 -16.16 16.76 9.89
C LYS A 367 -15.09 15.68 10.01
N ASP A 368 -15.19 14.92 11.09
CA ASP A 368 -14.37 13.76 11.37
C ASP A 368 -14.90 12.46 10.75
N PHE A 369 -16.12 12.50 10.20
CA PHE A 369 -16.81 11.29 9.74
C PHE A 369 -17.84 11.60 8.64
N TYR A 370 -17.65 10.96 7.48
CA TYR A 370 -18.57 11.04 6.34
C TYR A 370 -19.00 9.63 5.94
N VAL A 371 -20.27 9.49 5.56
CA VAL A 371 -20.82 8.23 5.04
C VAL A 371 -21.41 8.47 3.67
N PHE A 372 -20.89 7.77 2.67
CA PHE A 372 -21.42 7.75 1.31
C PHE A 372 -22.04 6.37 1.08
N LYS A 373 -23.37 6.31 1.09
CA LYS A 373 -24.11 5.05 0.97
C LYS A 373 -23.97 4.49 -0.45
N GLY A 374 -23.56 3.23 -0.52
CA GLY A 374 -23.54 2.46 -1.77
C GLY A 374 -24.95 2.15 -2.25
N LEU A 375 -25.12 2.10 -3.57
CA LEU A 375 -26.35 1.63 -4.22
C LEU A 375 -26.01 0.42 -5.10
N LYS A 376 -26.93 -0.56 -5.15
CA LYS A 376 -26.76 -1.80 -5.93
C LYS A 376 -25.47 -2.53 -5.55
N LYS A 377 -24.49 -2.62 -6.46
CA LYS A 377 -23.20 -3.31 -6.26
C LYS A 377 -22.10 -2.41 -5.70
N ALA A 378 -22.34 -1.12 -5.50
CA ALA A 378 -21.34 -0.21 -4.96
C ALA A 378 -21.22 -0.40 -3.43
N PRO A 379 -20.00 -0.39 -2.87
CA PRO A 379 -19.82 -0.41 -1.42
C PRO A 379 -20.32 0.89 -0.78
N THR A 380 -20.67 0.81 0.50
CA THR A 380 -20.74 2.00 1.35
C THR A 380 -19.33 2.45 1.70
N VAL A 381 -19.08 3.75 1.69
CA VAL A 381 -17.77 4.34 2.02
C VAL A 381 -17.92 5.22 3.25
N ILE A 382 -17.21 4.85 4.32
CA ILE A 382 -16.93 5.71 5.46
C ILE A 382 -15.60 6.41 5.18
N HIS A 383 -15.57 7.72 5.31
CA HIS A 383 -14.37 8.52 5.12
C HIS A 383 -14.05 9.35 6.36
N ILE A 384 -12.80 9.28 6.79
CA ILE A 384 -12.28 9.86 8.01
C ILE A 384 -11.03 10.69 7.65
N PRO A 385 -11.15 12.03 7.54
CA PRO A 385 -10.01 12.91 7.36
C PRO A 385 -9.13 12.95 8.60
N LEU A 386 -7.81 12.95 8.39
CA LEU A 386 -6.82 13.00 9.47
C LEU A 386 -6.98 14.24 10.35
N PHE A 387 -7.06 15.43 9.73
CA PHE A 387 -7.24 16.69 10.42
C PHE A 387 -8.61 17.28 10.07
N ASN A 388 -9.38 17.58 11.10
CA ASN A 388 -10.73 18.12 10.99
C ASN A 388 -11.04 19.02 12.21
N VAL A 389 -12.19 19.67 12.21
CA VAL A 389 -12.55 20.61 13.30
C VAL A 389 -12.76 19.87 14.63
N ALA A 390 -13.18 18.60 14.61
CA ALA A 390 -13.48 17.85 15.83
C ALA A 390 -12.21 17.45 16.61
N ASN A 391 -11.12 17.09 15.93
CA ASN A 391 -9.86 16.72 16.60
C ASN A 391 -8.84 17.88 16.70
N CYS A 392 -8.87 18.86 15.80
CA CYS A 392 -7.93 19.98 15.79
C CYS A 392 -8.51 21.31 16.29
N GLY A 393 -9.84 21.46 16.37
CA GLY A 393 -10.47 22.72 16.77
C GLY A 393 -10.00 23.91 15.93
N SER A 394 -9.61 25.00 16.60
CA SER A 394 -9.06 26.21 15.96
C SER A 394 -7.66 26.03 15.37
N GLU A 395 -6.96 24.94 15.70
CA GLU A 395 -5.58 24.67 15.26
C GLU A 395 -5.52 23.87 13.95
N LEU A 396 -6.65 23.63 13.28
CA LEU A 396 -6.73 22.80 12.07
C LEU A 396 -5.65 23.12 11.02
N GLU A 397 -5.51 24.39 10.64
CA GLU A 397 -4.52 24.79 9.65
C GLU A 397 -3.09 24.70 10.19
N ALA A 398 -2.88 24.96 11.49
CA ALA A 398 -1.57 24.79 12.12
C ALA A 398 -1.11 23.31 12.12
N TYR A 399 -2.02 22.36 12.32
CA TYR A 399 -1.70 20.92 12.18
C TYR A 399 -1.35 20.55 10.74
N ARG A 400 -2.05 21.09 9.75
CA ARG A 400 -1.73 20.88 8.32
C ARG A 400 -0.36 21.42 7.97
N ASP A 401 -0.03 22.59 8.49
CA ASP A 401 1.26 23.24 8.29
C ASP A 401 2.41 22.54 9.02
N LYS A 402 2.15 21.99 10.21
CA LYS A 402 3.12 21.20 10.98
C LYS A 402 3.42 19.86 10.31
N TYR A 403 2.39 19.16 9.84
CA TYR A 403 2.50 17.83 9.26
C TYR A 403 2.43 17.87 7.73
N ARG A 404 3.44 18.49 7.08
CA ARG A 404 3.57 18.50 5.62
C ARG A 404 4.02 17.14 5.06
N THR A 405 3.72 16.92 3.78
CA THR A 405 4.06 15.68 3.07
C THR A 405 5.57 15.57 2.85
N PHE A 406 6.19 16.68 2.47
CA PHE A 406 7.63 16.80 2.25
C PHE A 406 8.26 17.54 3.44
N GLN A 407 8.93 16.79 4.29
CA GLN A 407 9.75 17.30 5.39
C GLN A 407 10.70 16.20 5.89
N GLY A 408 11.62 16.58 6.79
CA GLY A 408 12.50 15.63 7.45
C GLY A 408 11.76 14.66 8.37
N ALA A 409 12.49 13.63 8.83
CA ALA A 409 11.95 12.61 9.72
C ALA A 409 11.38 13.22 11.01
N TYR A 410 10.26 12.69 11.51
CA TYR A 410 9.60 13.22 12.70
C TYR A 410 10.40 12.95 13.98
N SER A 411 10.30 13.89 14.93
CA SER A 411 10.76 13.65 16.30
C SER A 411 9.81 12.68 17.03
N PRO A 412 10.26 12.04 18.13
CA PRO A 412 9.37 11.24 18.98
C PRO A 412 8.07 11.95 19.37
N GLU A 413 8.16 13.24 19.73
CA GLU A 413 7.02 14.04 20.17
C GLU A 413 6.03 14.30 19.03
N MET A 414 6.54 14.50 17.81
CA MET A 414 5.71 14.63 16.61
C MET A 414 5.00 13.32 16.27
N ILE A 415 5.67 12.18 16.45
CA ILE A 415 5.07 10.86 16.23
C ILE A 415 3.94 10.62 17.24
N GLU A 416 4.19 10.85 18.53
CA GLU A 416 3.19 10.69 19.58
C GLU A 416 1.96 11.60 19.35
N ASP A 417 2.21 12.89 19.09
CA ASP A 417 1.16 13.88 18.83
C ASP A 417 0.29 13.51 17.62
N LEU A 418 0.91 13.13 16.51
CA LEU A 418 0.17 12.76 15.30
C LEU A 418 -0.60 11.44 15.48
N MET A 419 0.00 10.43 16.13
CA MET A 419 -0.70 9.18 16.44
C MET A 419 -1.92 9.43 17.31
N LYS A 420 -1.79 10.31 18.31
CA LYS A 420 -2.91 10.73 19.17
C LYS A 420 -4.02 11.37 18.35
N LYS A 421 -3.70 12.34 17.48
CA LYS A 421 -4.70 13.03 16.64
C LYS A 421 -5.42 12.09 15.68
N ALA A 422 -4.69 11.17 15.05
CA ALA A 422 -5.28 10.15 14.20
C ALA A 422 -6.17 9.17 14.97
N GLY A 423 -5.77 8.82 16.20
CA GLY A 423 -6.55 7.99 17.11
C GLY A 423 -7.83 8.67 17.60
N GLU A 424 -7.82 9.97 17.90
CA GLU A 424 -9.00 10.74 18.31
C GLU A 424 -10.17 10.57 17.31
N ASN A 425 -9.89 10.56 16.00
CA ASN A 425 -10.92 10.34 14.98
C ASN A 425 -11.62 8.98 15.10
N VAL A 426 -10.88 7.92 15.46
CA VAL A 426 -11.46 6.59 15.68
C VAL A 426 -12.27 6.57 16.96
N LEU A 427 -11.72 7.14 18.04
CA LEU A 427 -12.37 7.18 19.35
C LEU A 427 -13.70 7.95 19.29
N ASN A 428 -13.69 9.13 18.67
CA ASN A 428 -14.87 10.00 18.53
C ASN A 428 -15.98 9.34 17.71
N ASN A 429 -15.62 8.41 16.80
CA ASN A 429 -16.55 7.84 15.83
C ASN A 429 -16.81 6.34 16.01
N LYS A 430 -16.34 5.72 17.08
CA LYS A 430 -16.54 4.29 17.37
C LYS A 430 -18.01 3.85 17.22
N GLU A 431 -18.92 4.54 17.89
CA GLU A 431 -20.35 4.20 17.85
C GLU A 431 -20.99 4.44 16.47
N LYS A 432 -20.45 5.39 15.69
CA LYS A 432 -20.86 5.57 14.29
C LYS A 432 -20.36 4.41 13.42
N LEU A 433 -19.10 3.99 13.58
CA LEU A 433 -18.52 2.84 12.89
C LEU A 433 -19.32 1.56 13.17
N LEU A 434 -19.61 1.27 14.44
CA LEU A 434 -20.39 0.08 14.83
C LEU A 434 -21.80 0.09 14.23
N ARG A 435 -22.48 1.24 14.25
CA ARG A 435 -23.81 1.37 13.63
C ARG A 435 -23.79 1.14 12.12
N GLU A 436 -22.79 1.68 11.44
CA GLU A 436 -22.63 1.48 10.00
C GLU A 436 -22.33 0.01 9.66
N ILE A 437 -21.42 -0.64 10.40
CA ILE A 437 -21.13 -2.07 10.25
C ILE A 437 -22.40 -2.91 10.47
N ALA A 438 -23.15 -2.65 11.56
CA ALA A 438 -24.40 -3.34 11.83
C ALA A 438 -25.44 -3.13 10.71
N GLY A 439 -25.53 -1.91 10.17
CA GLY A 439 -26.41 -1.58 9.05
C GLY A 439 -26.08 -2.37 7.79
N ILE A 440 -24.79 -2.59 7.50
CA ILE A 440 -24.37 -3.43 6.36
C ILE A 440 -24.72 -4.90 6.58
N VAL A 441 -24.52 -5.43 7.79
CA VAL A 441 -24.93 -6.82 8.11
C VAL A 441 -26.44 -7.02 7.92
N GLN A 442 -27.26 -6.04 8.28
CA GLN A 442 -28.72 -6.11 8.11
C GLN A 442 -29.17 -6.07 6.65
N GLN A 443 -28.36 -5.52 5.75
CA GLN A 443 -28.66 -5.48 4.31
C GLN A 443 -28.37 -6.79 3.59
N LYS A 444 -27.55 -7.67 4.18
CA LYS A 444 -27.26 -9.03 3.69
C LYS A 444 -28.19 -10.04 4.36
#